data_AF-A0AAP0WZX3-F1
#
_entry.id   AF-A0AAP0WZX3-F1
#
_cell.length_a   1.000
_cell.length_b   1.000
_cell.length_c   1.000
_cell.angle_alpha   90.00
_cell.angle_beta   90.00
_cell.angle_gamma   90.00
#
_symmetry.space_group_name_H-M   'P 1'
#
loop_
_entity.id
_entity.type
_entity.pdbx_description
1 polymer ?
#
loop_
_entity_poly.entity_id
_entity_poly.type
_entity_poly.pdbx_seq_one_letter_code
_entity_poly.pdbx_strand_id
1 'polypeptide(L)'
;MAAMGRDPNEQMFPIAIAIVEEETRESWEWFLEMLFYDIGSPSSRKWTFISDQQKGLVPVLAAIAPTTKHRFCVRHLYGNLAKRYKGKQLKDAMWDAAKSSTESEWNREINKVKEILKGAYAFLMNVNPQSWTWYGFSN
;
A
#
# COMPACT_ATOMS: atom_id res chain seq x y z
N MET A 1 9.45 1.49 -13.47
CA MET A 1 9.23 1.63 -12.01
C MET A 1 9.61 3.02 -11.51
N ALA A 2 9.04 3.46 -10.39
CA ALA A 2 9.30 4.78 -9.83
C ALA A 2 9.13 4.79 -8.30
N ALA A 3 9.91 5.64 -7.63
CA ALA A 3 9.80 5.93 -6.21
C ALA A 3 9.44 7.41 -6.00
N MET A 4 8.41 7.65 -5.19
CA MET A 4 7.95 8.98 -4.82
C MET A 4 8.19 9.20 -3.33
N GLY A 5 8.76 10.34 -2.96
CA GLY A 5 8.89 10.81 -1.59
C GLY A 5 7.65 11.59 -1.17
N ARG A 6 7.31 11.53 0.12
CA ARG A 6 6.37 12.44 0.77
C ARG A 6 7.10 13.14 1.91
N ASP A 7 7.06 14.47 1.92
CA ASP A 7 7.68 15.26 2.98
C ASP A 7 6.69 15.55 4.15
N PRO A 8 7.16 16.15 5.26
CA PRO A 8 6.30 16.55 6.38
C PRO A 8 5.24 17.61 6.03
N ASN A 9 5.41 18.34 4.91
CA ASN A 9 4.42 19.30 4.40
C ASN A 9 3.40 18.63 3.46
N GLU A 10 3.36 17.31 3.44
CA GLU A 10 2.52 16.48 2.58
C GLU A 10 2.79 16.60 1.08
N GLN A 11 3.90 17.21 0.68
CA GLN A 11 4.27 17.36 -0.71
C GLN A 11 4.87 16.06 -1.24
N MET A 12 4.52 15.73 -2.49
CA MET A 12 5.02 14.56 -3.19
C MET A 12 6.07 14.96 -4.22
N PHE A 13 7.22 14.31 -4.24
CA PHE A 13 8.29 14.57 -5.21
C PHE A 13 8.92 13.26 -5.73
N PRO A 14 9.34 13.18 -6.99
CA PRO A 14 10.02 12.00 -7.51
C PRO A 14 11.41 11.86 -6.85
N ILE A 15 11.73 10.66 -6.37
CA ILE A 15 13.07 10.32 -5.85
C ILE A 15 13.89 9.62 -6.93
N ALA A 16 13.30 8.60 -7.57
CA ALA A 16 13.98 7.80 -8.58
C ALA A 16 12.98 7.27 -9.61
N ILE A 17 13.44 7.11 -10.85
CA ILE A 17 12.71 6.51 -11.95
C ILE A 17 13.64 5.54 -12.66
N ALA A 18 13.15 4.34 -12.98
CA ALA A 18 13.86 3.39 -13.79
C ALA A 18 12.96 2.85 -14.90
N ILE A 19 13.50 2.82 -16.11
CA ILE A 19 12.90 2.16 -17.28
C ILE A 19 13.49 0.76 -17.33
N VAL A 20 12.63 -0.24 -17.26
CA VAL A 20 12.99 -1.66 -17.30
C VAL A 20 12.12 -2.35 -18.34
N GLU A 21 12.61 -3.47 -18.88
CA GLU A 21 11.88 -4.25 -19.87
C GLU A 21 10.59 -4.84 -19.28
N GLU A 22 10.66 -5.35 -18.06
CA GLU A 22 9.52 -5.90 -17.32
C GLU A 22 9.70 -5.69 -15.80
N GLU A 23 8.58 -5.56 -15.08
CA GLU A 23 8.58 -5.50 -13.62
C GLU A 23 8.63 -6.89 -12.99
N THR A 24 9.83 -7.46 -12.99
CA THR A 24 10.15 -8.75 -12.36
C THR A 24 10.67 -8.57 -10.93
N ARG A 25 10.83 -9.68 -10.21
CA ARG A 25 11.47 -9.68 -8.88
C ARG A 25 12.88 -9.09 -8.95
N GLU A 26 13.67 -9.51 -9.94
CA GLU A 26 15.05 -9.11 -10.17
C GLU A 26 15.14 -7.60 -10.47
N SER A 27 14.22 -7.08 -11.29
CA SER A 27 14.17 -5.65 -11.59
C SER A 27 13.85 -4.80 -10.36
N TRP A 28 12.96 -5.29 -9.48
CA TRP A 28 12.63 -4.60 -8.22
C TRP A 28 13.76 -4.67 -7.21
N GLU A 29 14.46 -5.80 -7.13
CA GLU A 29 15.63 -5.99 -6.26
C GLU A 29 16.71 -4.99 -6.63
N TRP A 30 17.13 -4.98 -7.89
CA TRP A 30 18.10 -4.02 -8.39
C TRP A 30 17.70 -2.57 -8.13
N PHE A 31 16.44 -2.21 -8.40
CA PHE A 31 15.98 -0.83 -8.19
C PHE A 31 15.97 -0.41 -6.73
N LEU A 32 15.55 -1.29 -5.81
CA LEU A 32 15.54 -0.99 -4.38
C LEU A 32 16.96 -0.95 -3.81
N GLU A 33 17.87 -1.80 -4.28
CA GLU A 33 19.29 -1.73 -3.93
C GLU A 33 19.90 -0.39 -4.34
N MET A 34 19.69 0.02 -5.60
CA MET A 34 20.17 1.32 -6.10
C MET A 34 19.55 2.49 -5.34
N LEU A 35 18.24 2.42 -5.08
CA LEU A 35 17.55 3.44 -4.31
C LEU A 35 18.18 3.57 -2.91
N PHE A 36 18.33 2.48 -2.17
CA PHE A 36 18.85 2.52 -0.80
C PHE A 36 20.35 2.81 -0.73
N TYR A 37 21.10 2.51 -1.80
CA TYR A 37 22.46 2.99 -1.94
C TYR A 37 22.52 4.52 -1.95
N ASP A 38 21.64 5.18 -2.73
CA ASP A 38 21.63 6.64 -2.88
C ASP A 38 21.02 7.36 -1.67
N ILE A 39 19.86 6.90 -1.18
CA ILE A 39 19.12 7.60 -0.11
C ILE A 39 19.50 7.13 1.31
N GLY A 40 20.26 6.04 1.40
CA GLY A 40 20.68 5.40 2.64
C GLY A 40 19.76 4.26 3.09
N SER A 41 20.28 3.42 4.00
CA SER A 41 19.57 2.22 4.45
C SER A 41 18.26 2.55 5.19
N PRO A 42 17.14 1.91 4.83
CA PRO A 42 15.88 2.03 5.57
C PRO A 42 15.96 1.63 7.05
N SER A 43 16.93 0.80 7.43
CA SER A 43 17.11 0.43 8.84
C SER A 43 17.64 1.60 9.69
N SER A 44 18.33 2.55 9.05
CA SER A 44 18.90 3.74 9.70
C SER A 44 17.92 4.91 9.83
N ARG A 45 16.84 4.90 9.03
CA ARG A 45 15.87 5.99 8.92
C ARG A 45 14.48 5.41 9.10
N LYS A 46 13.65 5.97 9.98
CA LYS A 46 12.29 5.47 10.28
C LYS A 46 11.29 5.69 9.13
N TRP A 47 11.62 5.20 7.94
CA TRP A 47 10.79 5.33 6.75
C TRP A 47 9.61 4.36 6.79
N THR A 48 8.62 4.67 5.97
CA THR A 48 7.48 3.79 5.72
C THR A 48 7.30 3.71 4.22
N PHE A 49 7.28 2.49 3.69
CA PHE A 49 7.04 2.26 2.28
C PHE A 49 5.56 2.02 2.01
N ILE A 50 5.06 2.59 0.92
CA ILE A 50 3.70 2.37 0.42
C ILE A 50 3.81 1.89 -1.02
N SER A 51 3.29 0.70 -1.33
CA SER A 51 3.35 0.13 -2.68
C SER A 51 2.04 -0.50 -3.12
N ASP A 52 1.95 -0.95 -4.38
CA ASP A 52 0.91 -1.91 -4.77
C ASP A 52 1.19 -3.33 -4.20
N GLN A 53 0.22 -4.23 -4.32
CA GLN A 53 0.26 -5.66 -3.96
C GLN A 53 1.04 -6.52 -4.97
N GLN A 54 2.04 -5.94 -5.64
CA GLN A 54 2.75 -6.61 -6.71
C GLN A 54 3.63 -7.73 -6.16
N LYS A 55 3.49 -8.94 -6.75
CA LYS A 55 4.14 -10.17 -6.26
C LYS A 55 5.66 -10.12 -6.27
N GLY A 56 6.28 -9.33 -7.17
CA GLY A 56 7.73 -9.15 -7.22
C GLY A 56 8.27 -8.21 -6.14
N LEU A 57 7.53 -7.14 -5.82
CA LEU A 57 8.00 -6.07 -4.95
C LEU A 57 7.93 -6.42 -3.46
N VAL A 58 6.80 -6.97 -3.00
CA VAL A 58 6.59 -7.22 -1.55
C VAL A 58 7.66 -8.15 -0.96
N PRO A 59 8.01 -9.30 -1.59
CA PRO A 59 9.03 -10.19 -1.05
C PRO A 59 10.43 -9.56 -1.06
N VAL A 60 10.75 -8.78 -2.09
CA VAL A 60 12.06 -8.12 -2.22
C VAL A 60 12.21 -7.04 -1.16
N LEU A 61 11.19 -6.20 -0.96
CA LEU A 61 11.23 -5.17 0.07
C LEU A 61 11.37 -5.80 1.47
N ALA A 62 10.69 -6.92 1.73
CA ALA A 62 10.83 -7.65 2.99
C ALA A 62 12.23 -8.26 3.17
N ALA A 63 12.93 -8.63 2.09
CA ALA A 63 14.29 -9.16 2.15
C ALA A 63 15.34 -8.06 2.37
N ILE A 64 15.23 -6.94 1.66
CA ILE A 64 16.22 -5.85 1.70
C ILE A 64 16.00 -4.92 2.90
N ALA A 65 14.74 -4.72 3.32
CA ALA A 65 14.36 -3.78 4.38
C ALA A 65 13.40 -4.44 5.41
N PRO A 66 13.81 -5.55 6.06
CA PRO A 66 12.92 -6.37 6.89
C PRO A 66 12.33 -5.65 8.11
N THR A 67 13.03 -4.63 8.60
CA THR A 67 12.61 -3.85 9.79
C THR A 67 11.73 -2.65 9.42
N THR A 68 11.56 -2.37 8.13
CA THR A 68 10.83 -1.18 7.70
C THR A 68 9.35 -1.45 7.62
N LYS A 69 8.54 -0.49 8.12
CA LYS A 69 7.10 -0.58 8.00
C LYS A 69 6.68 -0.48 6.53
N HIS A 70 5.78 -1.37 6.10
CA HIS A 70 5.26 -1.42 4.74
C HIS A 70 3.73 -1.44 4.72
N ARG A 71 3.14 -0.71 3.78
CA ARG A 71 1.69 -0.65 3.55
C ARG A 71 1.35 -0.82 2.08
N PHE A 72 0.13 -1.30 1.84
CA PHE A 72 -0.48 -1.23 0.53
C PHE A 72 -1.12 0.13 0.29
N CYS A 73 -0.87 0.66 -0.90
CA CYS A 73 -1.49 1.86 -1.41
C CYS A 73 -2.98 1.61 -1.61
N VAL A 74 -3.82 2.27 -0.81
CA VAL A 74 -5.29 2.16 -0.88
C VAL A 74 -5.81 2.49 -2.28
N ARG A 75 -5.15 3.43 -2.99
CA ARG A 75 -5.48 3.77 -4.38
C ARG A 75 -5.31 2.58 -5.32
N HIS A 76 -4.19 1.85 -5.23
CA HIS A 76 -3.95 0.67 -6.05
C HIS A 76 -4.79 -0.52 -5.60
N LEU A 77 -5.00 -0.69 -4.29
CA LEU A 77 -5.92 -1.70 -3.76
C LEU A 77 -7.34 -1.52 -4.33
N TYR A 78 -7.84 -0.28 -4.36
CA TYR A 78 -9.11 0.03 -5.00
C TYR A 78 -9.05 -0.22 -6.51
N GLY A 79 -7.94 0.09 -7.17
CA GLY A 79 -7.73 -0.25 -8.58
C GLY A 79 -7.87 -1.75 -8.85
N ASN A 80 -7.33 -2.60 -7.98
CA ASN A 80 -7.46 -4.06 -8.06
C ASN A 80 -8.89 -4.53 -7.78
N LEU A 81 -9.56 -3.93 -6.78
CA LEU A 81 -10.98 -4.18 -6.49
C LEU A 81 -11.87 -3.78 -7.67
N ALA A 82 -11.64 -2.60 -8.26
CA ALA A 82 -12.42 -1.99 -9.33
C ALA A 82 -12.33 -2.73 -10.67
N LYS A 83 -11.37 -3.64 -10.84
CA LYS A 83 -11.37 -4.60 -11.96
C LYS A 83 -12.59 -5.51 -11.92
N ARG A 84 -13.11 -5.83 -10.73
CA ARG A 84 -14.27 -6.69 -10.52
C ARG A 84 -15.51 -5.93 -10.06
N TYR A 85 -15.33 -4.93 -9.19
CA TYR A 85 -16.40 -4.25 -8.49
C TYR A 85 -16.23 -2.74 -8.56
N LYS A 86 -17.01 -2.09 -9.44
CA LYS A 86 -16.97 -0.64 -9.64
C LYS A 86 -18.11 0.03 -8.86
N GLY A 87 -17.91 1.29 -8.51
CA GLY A 87 -18.95 2.11 -7.89
C GLY A 87 -18.38 3.18 -6.98
N LYS A 88 -18.97 4.39 -7.03
CA LYS A 88 -18.57 5.52 -6.19
C LYS A 88 -18.84 5.22 -4.71
N GLN A 89 -20.03 4.71 -4.38
CA GLN A 89 -20.38 4.36 -2.99
C GLN A 89 -19.43 3.31 -2.39
N LEU A 90 -19.05 2.30 -3.19
CA LEU A 90 -18.07 1.30 -2.77
C LEU A 90 -16.68 1.92 -2.53
N LYS A 91 -16.25 2.81 -3.43
CA LYS A 91 -14.98 3.54 -3.28
C LYS A 91 -14.96 4.36 -2.00
N ASP A 92 -16.01 5.14 -1.77
CA ASP A 92 -16.14 6.05 -0.63
C ASP A 92 -16.13 5.25 0.69
N ALA A 93 -16.93 4.18 0.80
CA ALA A 93 -16.96 3.31 1.97
C ALA A 93 -15.61 2.60 2.22
N MET A 94 -14.92 2.14 1.16
CA MET A 94 -13.57 1.57 1.29
C MET A 94 -12.56 2.61 1.79
N TRP A 95 -12.67 3.86 1.33
CA TRP A 95 -11.78 4.95 1.74
C TRP A 95 -12.00 5.33 3.21
N ASP A 96 -13.25 5.34 3.66
CA ASP A 96 -13.61 5.59 5.06
C ASP A 96 -13.09 4.47 5.97
N ALA A 97 -13.21 3.21 5.55
CA ALA A 97 -12.59 2.08 6.24
C ALA A 97 -11.05 2.22 6.29
N ALA A 98 -10.41 2.62 5.20
CA ALA A 98 -8.95 2.79 5.16
C ALA A 98 -8.47 3.92 6.10
N LYS A 99 -9.26 4.98 6.27
CA LYS A 99 -8.96 6.14 7.12
C LYS A 99 -9.37 5.96 8.58
N SER A 100 -10.12 4.91 8.91
CA SER A 100 -10.60 4.65 10.27
C SER A 100 -9.45 4.57 11.26
N SER A 101 -9.55 5.34 12.34
CA SER A 101 -8.47 5.52 13.33
C SER A 101 -8.55 4.49 14.46
N THR A 102 -9.72 3.90 14.67
CA THR A 102 -9.97 2.85 15.66
C THR A 102 -10.56 1.60 15.01
N GLU A 103 -10.43 0.47 15.70
CA GLU A 103 -11.03 -0.80 15.26
C GLU A 103 -12.56 -0.71 15.19
N SER A 104 -13.20 -0.03 16.15
CA SER A 104 -14.66 0.17 16.16
C SER A 104 -15.14 0.97 14.95
N GLU A 105 -14.43 2.03 14.58
CA GLU A 105 -14.71 2.78 13.34
C GLU A 105 -14.53 1.91 12.12
N TRP A 106 -13.41 1.18 12.04
CA TRP A 106 -13.14 0.30 10.91
C TRP A 106 -14.24 -0.75 10.74
N ASN A 107 -14.65 -1.41 11.83
CA ASN A 107 -15.74 -2.38 11.83
C ASN A 107 -17.05 -1.77 11.31
N ARG A 108 -17.35 -0.52 11.68
CA ARG A 108 -18.54 0.19 11.16
C ARG A 108 -18.42 0.43 9.66
N GLU A 109 -17.29 0.96 9.20
CA GLU A 109 -17.11 1.33 7.78
C GLU A 109 -16.98 0.11 6.87
N ILE A 110 -16.29 -0.96 7.29
CA ILE A 110 -16.16 -2.19 6.51
C ILE A 110 -17.49 -2.94 6.40
N ASN A 111 -18.38 -2.83 7.39
CA ASN A 111 -19.74 -3.37 7.30
C ASN A 111 -20.59 -2.63 6.26
N LYS A 112 -20.40 -1.32 6.05
CA LYS A 112 -21.04 -0.62 4.93
C LYS A 112 -20.60 -1.20 3.59
N VAL A 113 -19.33 -1.55 3.44
CA VAL A 113 -18.84 -2.26 2.23
C VAL A 113 -19.57 -3.60 2.05
N LYS A 114 -19.80 -4.34 3.13
CA LYS A 114 -20.56 -5.62 3.11
C LYS A 114 -22.01 -5.45 2.70
N GLU A 115 -22.66 -4.38 3.16
CA GLU A 115 -24.04 -4.01 2.79
C GLU A 115 -24.14 -3.61 1.32
N ILE A 116 -23.17 -2.84 0.80
CA ILE A 116 -23.11 -2.44 -0.61
C ILE A 116 -22.84 -3.65 -1.50
N LEU A 117 -21.80 -4.43 -1.19
CA LEU A 117 -21.41 -5.59 -1.99
C LEU A 117 -20.58 -6.61 -1.19
N LYS A 118 -21.21 -7.72 -0.85
CA LYS A 118 -20.56 -8.85 -0.13
C LYS A 118 -19.29 -9.37 -0.81
N GLY A 119 -19.25 -9.38 -2.14
CA GLY A 119 -18.07 -9.80 -2.90
C GLY A 119 -16.87 -8.86 -2.74
N ALA A 120 -17.09 -7.56 -2.62
CA ALA A 120 -16.04 -6.59 -2.35
C ALA A 120 -15.55 -6.69 -0.90
N TYR A 121 -16.47 -6.87 0.05
CA TYR A 121 -16.11 -7.15 1.44
C TYR A 121 -15.22 -8.40 1.55
N ALA A 122 -15.63 -9.53 0.96
CA ALA A 122 -14.85 -10.75 0.98
C ALA A 122 -13.45 -10.57 0.35
N PHE A 123 -13.34 -9.80 -0.73
CA PHE A 123 -12.04 -9.44 -1.31
C PHE A 123 -11.16 -8.67 -0.32
N LEU A 124 -11.70 -7.64 0.33
CA LEU A 124 -10.95 -6.82 1.28
C LEU A 124 -10.56 -7.59 2.54
N MET A 125 -11.40 -8.52 3.01
CA MET A 125 -11.09 -9.38 4.17
C MET A 125 -9.97 -10.38 3.90
N ASN A 126 -9.67 -10.69 2.63
CA ASN A 126 -8.51 -11.50 2.25
C ASN A 126 -7.20 -10.71 2.25
N VAL A 127 -7.26 -9.38 2.40
CA VAL A 127 -6.09 -8.51 2.53
C VAL A 127 -5.96 -8.12 3.99
N ASN A 128 -4.81 -8.42 4.62
CA ASN A 128 -4.58 -8.07 6.02
C ASN A 128 -4.92 -6.58 6.27
N PRO A 129 -5.94 -6.26 7.11
CA PRO A 129 -6.34 -4.88 7.38
C PRO A 129 -5.18 -3.98 7.83
N GLN A 130 -4.23 -4.52 8.62
CA GLN A 130 -3.06 -3.77 9.10
C GLN A 130 -2.18 -3.22 7.97
N SER A 131 -2.23 -3.84 6.80
CA SER A 131 -1.43 -3.41 5.64
C SER A 131 -2.05 -2.22 4.90
N TRP A 132 -3.32 -1.87 5.09
CA TRP A 132 -3.99 -0.84 4.29
C TRP A 132 -4.88 0.12 5.07
N THR A 133 -5.16 -0.13 6.35
CA THR A 133 -5.97 0.75 7.22
C THR A 133 -5.11 1.56 8.19
N TRP A 134 -5.60 2.73 8.59
CA TRP A 134 -4.89 3.58 9.55
C TRP A 134 -4.82 2.92 10.93
N TYR A 135 -5.95 2.50 11.50
CA TYR A 135 -5.99 1.84 12.82
C TYR A 135 -5.03 0.65 12.90
N GLY A 136 -4.95 -0.16 11.85
CA GLY A 136 -4.16 -1.38 11.85
C GLY A 136 -2.66 -1.13 11.68
N PHE A 137 -2.25 0.03 11.18
CA PHE A 137 -0.83 0.38 10.97
C PHE A 137 -0.25 1.25 12.10
N SER A 138 -1.12 2.03 12.77
CA SER A 138 -0.75 2.88 13.89
C SER A 138 -0.53 2.11 15.20
N ASN A 139 -1.00 0.87 15.28
CA ASN A 139 -0.82 -0.04 16.41
C ASN A 139 0.47 -0.87 16.31
#